data_AF-A0A1C6NR38-F1
#
_entry.id   AF-A0A1C6NR38-F1
#
_cell.length_a   1.000
_cell.length_b   1.000
_cell.length_c   1.000
_cell.angle_alpha   90.00
_cell.angle_beta   90.00
_cell.angle_gamma   90.00
#
_symmetry.space_group_name_H-M   'P 1'
#
loop_
_entity.id
_entity.type
_entity.pdbx_description
1 polymer ?
#
loop_
_entity_poly.entity_id
_entity_poly.type
_entity_poly.pdbx_seq_one_letter_code
_entity_poly.pdbx_strand_id
1 'polypeptide(L)'
;MNPSSPRGRLRDALLRLGERGDATEADLRAAVTTALRELAVEALGERSRVELVTLGAEEHPWGRSFGLRLADYDVELPDVLLYADQSDLPPQVQESCPTLSQEEWEAVLLVSKLIFMGLQSEPEPVRDDAGQQPQVTPRPPRSVARERFCQALAAISERPDLHQDELTAQLRTALLNFASETPDNKDAAQRIAVLHTGEPRQAPRLCLSRSGLAFAKVVLSAGGCPVPSCVLEEFPDLTQDEWNAVIHVTGLTLLAFEAEPAREVG
;
A
#
# COMPACT_ATOMS: atom_id res chain seq x y z
N MET A 1 15.42 -12.24 8.31
CA MET A 1 15.57 -11.40 9.52
C MET A 1 14.32 -11.61 10.36
N ASN A 2 14.40 -11.66 11.69
CA ASN A 2 13.18 -11.68 12.52
C ASN A 2 12.52 -10.29 12.39
N PRO A 3 11.26 -10.17 11.94
CA PRO A 3 10.55 -8.90 11.96
C PRO A 3 10.21 -8.56 13.41
N SER A 4 11.17 -8.02 14.15
CA SER A 4 11.02 -7.73 15.57
C SER A 4 10.06 -6.57 15.81
N SER A 5 9.82 -5.70 14.82
CA SER A 5 8.89 -4.58 14.92
C SER A 5 7.53 -4.84 14.26
N PRO A 6 6.45 -4.17 14.71
CA PRO A 6 5.14 -4.22 14.05
C PRO A 6 5.19 -3.82 12.57
N ARG A 7 6.01 -2.81 12.21
CA ARG A 7 6.23 -2.40 10.81
C ARG A 7 6.81 -3.53 9.96
N GLY A 8 7.88 -4.16 10.44
CA GLY A 8 8.51 -5.29 9.76
C GLY A 8 7.54 -6.48 9.60
N ARG A 9 6.72 -6.76 10.62
CA ARG A 9 5.73 -7.85 10.55
C ARG A 9 4.65 -7.57 9.51
N LEU A 10 4.15 -6.33 9.44
CA LEU A 10 3.16 -5.95 8.44
C LEU A 10 3.76 -6.00 7.04
N ARG A 11 4.98 -5.49 6.86
CA ARG A 11 5.71 -5.57 5.59
C ARG A 11 5.85 -7.02 5.11
N ASP A 12 6.38 -7.89 5.98
CA ASP A 12 6.59 -9.30 5.65
C ASP A 12 5.25 -10.00 5.33
N ALA A 13 4.19 -9.72 6.09
CA ALA A 13 2.87 -10.29 5.83
C ALA A 13 2.28 -9.85 4.49
N LEU A 14 2.43 -8.57 4.13
CA LEU A 14 1.96 -8.01 2.86
C LEU A 14 2.77 -8.54 1.67
N LEU A 15 4.10 -8.61 1.79
CA LEU A 15 4.96 -9.16 0.73
C LEU A 15 4.65 -10.64 0.47
N ARG A 16 4.34 -11.42 1.52
CA ARG A 16 3.95 -12.83 1.41
C ARG A 16 2.66 -13.07 0.64
N LEU A 17 1.72 -12.11 0.61
CA LEU A 17 0.55 -12.21 -0.26
C LEU A 17 0.98 -12.37 -1.72
N GLY A 18 2.06 -11.69 -2.09
CA GLY A 18 2.63 -11.70 -3.40
C GLY A 18 3.59 -12.84 -3.72
N GLU A 19 3.95 -13.66 -2.75
CA GLU A 19 4.94 -14.72 -2.91
C GLU A 19 4.28 -16.04 -3.30
N ARG A 20 5.09 -16.96 -3.86
CA ARG A 20 4.67 -18.34 -4.07
C ARG A 20 4.84 -19.09 -2.75
N GLY A 21 3.75 -19.30 -2.03
CA GLY A 21 3.76 -20.01 -0.76
C GLY A 21 2.73 -21.14 -0.71
N ASP A 22 2.98 -22.11 0.16
CA ASP A 22 1.98 -23.10 0.60
C ASP A 22 1.08 -22.53 1.72
N ALA A 23 1.21 -21.23 2.03
CA ALA A 23 0.41 -20.56 3.04
C ALA A 23 -1.06 -20.57 2.61
N THR A 24 -1.93 -21.00 3.50
CA THR A 24 -3.37 -20.99 3.24
C THR A 24 -3.91 -19.56 3.32
N GLU A 25 -5.07 -19.31 2.72
CA GLU A 25 -5.77 -18.02 2.85
C GLU A 25 -5.96 -17.64 4.33
N ALA A 26 -6.31 -18.62 5.18
CA ALA A 26 -6.49 -18.41 6.60
C ALA A 26 -5.19 -17.96 7.30
N ASP A 27 -4.04 -18.55 6.92
CA ASP A 27 -2.74 -18.17 7.48
C ASP A 27 -2.33 -16.76 7.03
N LEU A 28 -2.51 -16.44 5.74
CA LEU A 28 -2.22 -15.11 5.21
C LEU A 28 -3.11 -14.05 5.85
N ARG A 29 -4.42 -14.33 5.96
CA ARG A 29 -5.38 -13.43 6.62
C ARG A 29 -4.99 -13.21 8.08
N ALA A 30 -4.71 -14.27 8.83
CA ALA A 30 -4.32 -14.16 10.22
C ALA A 30 -3.03 -13.34 10.40
N ALA A 31 -2.02 -13.56 9.55
CA ALA A 31 -0.76 -12.82 9.59
C ALA A 31 -0.96 -11.32 9.32
N VAL A 32 -1.68 -10.96 8.26
CA VAL A 32 -1.96 -9.56 7.90
C VAL A 32 -2.80 -8.88 8.98
N THR A 33 -3.92 -9.48 9.39
CA THR A 33 -4.81 -8.90 10.42
C THR A 33 -4.07 -8.68 11.74
N THR A 34 -3.24 -9.64 12.17
CA THR A 34 -2.45 -9.51 13.41
C THR A 34 -1.44 -8.37 13.29
N ALA A 35 -0.63 -8.37 12.24
CA ALA A 35 0.40 -7.35 12.06
C ALA A 35 -0.18 -5.94 11.88
N LEU A 36 -1.29 -5.82 11.17
CA LEU A 36 -2.00 -4.56 10.96
C LEU A 36 -2.56 -4.02 12.28
N ARG A 37 -3.18 -4.87 13.11
CA ARG A 37 -3.67 -4.47 14.45
C ARG A 37 -2.54 -4.01 15.35
N GLU A 38 -1.43 -4.74 15.38
CA GLU A 38 -0.27 -4.37 16.20
C GLU A 38 0.28 -2.99 15.81
N LEU A 39 0.47 -2.73 14.51
CA LEU A 39 0.96 -1.43 14.05
C LEU A 39 -0.08 -0.33 14.25
N ALA A 40 -1.37 -0.62 14.08
CA ALA A 40 -2.44 0.34 14.30
C ALA A 40 -2.55 0.77 15.78
N VAL A 41 -2.36 -0.16 16.72
CA VAL A 41 -2.30 0.17 18.16
C VAL A 41 -1.16 1.13 18.44
N GLU A 42 0.01 0.92 17.83
CA GLU A 42 1.18 1.79 17.99
C GLU A 42 0.98 3.17 17.36
N ALA A 43 0.45 3.24 16.14
CA ALA A 43 0.42 4.46 15.34
C ALA A 43 -0.86 5.30 15.51
N LEU A 44 -2.01 4.66 15.77
CA LEU A 44 -3.33 5.29 15.75
C LEU A 44 -4.11 5.16 17.07
N GLY A 45 -3.76 4.18 17.91
CA GLY A 45 -4.47 3.89 19.16
C GLY A 45 -5.96 3.59 18.94
N GLU A 46 -6.83 4.16 19.78
CA GLU A 46 -8.28 3.94 19.74
C GLU A 46 -8.98 4.51 18.48
N ARG A 47 -8.29 5.33 17.68
CA ARG A 47 -8.82 5.90 16.44
C ARG A 47 -8.76 4.92 15.27
N SER A 48 -8.05 3.80 15.45
CA SER A 48 -7.94 2.76 14.43
C SER A 48 -9.32 2.26 13.97
N ARG A 49 -9.42 1.97 12.68
CA ARG A 49 -10.57 1.31 12.03
C ARG A 49 -10.14 0.12 11.17
N VAL A 50 -8.92 -0.39 11.39
CA VAL A 50 -8.32 -1.42 10.53
C VAL A 50 -9.06 -2.76 10.58
N GLU A 51 -9.89 -2.98 11.58
CA GLU A 51 -10.79 -4.14 11.70
C GLU A 51 -11.86 -4.20 10.62
N LEU A 52 -12.16 -3.08 9.95
CA LEU A 52 -13.08 -3.02 8.82
C LEU A 52 -12.42 -3.41 7.49
N VAL A 53 -11.13 -3.75 7.50
CA VAL A 53 -10.40 -4.26 6.34
C VAL A 53 -9.95 -5.69 6.62
N THR A 54 -10.15 -6.56 5.64
CA THR A 54 -9.73 -7.96 5.68
C THR A 54 -8.92 -8.33 4.45
N LEU A 55 -8.23 -9.47 4.52
CA LEU A 55 -7.80 -10.18 3.33
C LEU A 55 -8.98 -10.95 2.75
N GLY A 56 -9.26 -10.75 1.48
CA GLY A 56 -10.24 -11.55 0.73
C GLY A 56 -9.67 -12.11 -0.56
N ALA A 57 -10.46 -12.98 -1.19
CA ALA A 57 -10.12 -13.68 -2.41
C ALA A 57 -11.00 -13.23 -3.57
N GLU A 58 -10.43 -13.01 -4.74
CA GLU A 58 -11.17 -12.77 -5.99
C GLU A 58 -10.99 -13.97 -6.92
N GLU A 59 -12.07 -14.40 -7.57
CA GLU A 59 -12.07 -15.52 -8.50
C GLU A 59 -11.76 -15.03 -9.92
N HIS A 60 -10.73 -15.61 -10.52
CA HIS A 60 -10.34 -15.38 -11.90
C HIS A 60 -10.47 -16.68 -12.71
N PRO A 61 -10.60 -16.61 -14.05
CA PRO A 61 -10.56 -17.80 -14.92
C PRO A 61 -9.31 -18.67 -14.73
N TRP A 62 -8.23 -18.11 -14.17
CA TRP A 62 -6.94 -18.77 -13.97
C TRP A 62 -6.67 -19.18 -12.51
N GLY A 63 -7.60 -18.90 -11.59
CA GLY A 63 -7.45 -19.20 -10.16
C GLY A 63 -7.88 -18.06 -9.26
N ARG A 64 -7.41 -18.06 -8.01
CA ARG A 64 -7.73 -17.03 -7.01
C ARG A 64 -6.60 -16.04 -6.84
N SER A 65 -6.92 -14.76 -6.74
CA SER A 65 -6.03 -13.72 -6.21
C SER A 65 -6.44 -13.32 -4.79
N PHE A 66 -5.51 -12.81 -4.00
CA PHE A 66 -5.74 -12.31 -2.65
C PHE A 66 -5.36 -10.84 -2.56
N GLY A 67 -6.22 -10.05 -1.94
CA GLY A 67 -6.06 -8.61 -1.79
C GLY A 67 -6.75 -8.09 -0.54
N LEU A 68 -6.40 -6.87 -0.15
CA LEU A 68 -7.09 -6.18 0.94
C LEU A 68 -8.40 -5.60 0.42
N ARG A 69 -9.47 -5.80 1.20
CA ARG A 69 -10.82 -5.33 0.91
C ARG A 69 -11.55 -4.92 2.17
N LEU A 70 -12.61 -4.16 2.00
CA LEU A 70 -13.55 -3.89 3.09
C LEU A 70 -14.20 -5.20 3.54
N ALA A 71 -14.42 -5.36 4.86
CA ALA A 71 -14.84 -6.63 5.43
C ALA A 71 -16.31 -6.96 5.11
N ASP A 72 -17.16 -5.94 5.14
CA ASP A 72 -18.61 -6.06 4.93
C ASP A 72 -19.03 -5.71 3.48
N TYR A 73 -18.07 -5.25 2.68
CA TYR A 73 -18.28 -4.79 1.31
C TYR A 73 -17.19 -5.40 0.43
N ASP A 74 -17.55 -6.22 -0.57
CA ASP A 74 -16.59 -6.94 -1.42
C ASP A 74 -15.93 -6.00 -2.45
N VAL A 75 -15.25 -4.97 -1.94
CA VAL A 75 -14.57 -3.92 -2.70
C VAL A 75 -13.13 -3.84 -2.24
N GLU A 76 -12.23 -3.90 -3.21
CA GLU A 76 -10.80 -3.90 -2.95
C GLU A 76 -10.30 -2.47 -2.65
N LEU A 77 -9.29 -2.37 -1.79
CA LEU A 77 -8.70 -1.08 -1.45
C LEU A 77 -8.15 -0.32 -2.68
N PRO A 78 -7.50 -0.97 -3.66
CA PRO A 78 -7.11 -0.31 -4.91
C PRO A 78 -8.27 0.34 -5.65
N ASP A 79 -9.46 -0.27 -5.63
CA ASP A 79 -10.62 0.27 -6.32
C ASP A 79 -11.10 1.55 -5.64
N VAL A 80 -11.22 1.56 -4.31
CA VAL A 80 -11.57 2.79 -3.57
C VAL A 80 -10.55 3.91 -3.84
N LEU A 81 -9.25 3.57 -3.86
CA LEU A 81 -8.18 4.53 -4.12
C LEU A 81 -8.14 5.02 -5.58
N LEU A 82 -8.61 4.22 -6.54
CA LEU A 82 -8.74 4.61 -7.95
C LEU A 82 -9.69 5.78 -8.11
N TYR A 83 -10.82 5.79 -7.41
CA TYR A 83 -11.75 6.91 -7.48
C TYR A 83 -11.30 8.07 -6.60
N ALA A 84 -10.61 7.79 -5.48
CA ALA A 84 -10.08 8.81 -4.62
C ALA A 84 -8.99 9.66 -5.29
N ASP A 85 -8.21 9.13 -6.24
CA ASP A 85 -7.13 9.88 -6.90
C ASP A 85 -7.60 11.07 -7.75
N GLN A 86 -8.91 11.21 -7.96
CA GLN A 86 -9.57 12.36 -8.59
C GLN A 86 -10.14 13.38 -7.59
N SER A 87 -9.91 13.16 -6.29
CA SER A 87 -10.45 14.02 -5.24
C SER A 87 -9.66 15.31 -5.05
N ASP A 88 -10.38 16.37 -4.71
CA ASP A 88 -9.76 17.60 -4.22
C ASP A 88 -9.00 17.34 -2.91
N LEU A 89 -7.84 17.98 -2.76
CA LEU A 89 -7.07 18.01 -1.52
C LEU A 89 -7.95 18.52 -0.37
N PRO A 90 -8.24 17.70 0.67
CA PRO A 90 -9.09 18.13 1.75
C PRO A 90 -8.46 19.30 2.55
N PRO A 91 -9.23 20.32 2.96
CA PRO A 91 -8.71 21.44 3.75
C PRO A 91 -8.00 20.99 5.03
N GLN A 92 -8.48 19.94 5.70
CA GLN A 92 -7.89 19.38 6.91
C GLN A 92 -6.49 18.78 6.66
N VAL A 93 -6.30 18.15 5.49
CA VAL A 93 -5.00 17.66 5.05
C VAL A 93 -4.07 18.84 4.77
N GLN A 94 -4.58 19.89 4.11
CA GLN A 94 -3.81 21.10 3.84
C GLN A 94 -3.40 21.85 5.12
N GLU A 95 -4.26 21.89 6.14
CA GLU A 95 -3.92 22.43 7.47
C GLU A 95 -2.78 21.63 8.14
N SER A 96 -2.81 20.31 8.02
CA SER A 96 -1.79 19.41 8.59
C SER A 96 -0.49 19.37 7.77
N CYS A 97 -0.59 19.61 6.47
CA CYS A 97 0.48 19.57 5.49
C CYS A 97 0.44 20.84 4.59
N PRO A 98 0.80 22.04 5.10
CA PRO A 98 0.59 23.31 4.39
C PRO A 98 1.34 23.45 3.07
N THR A 99 2.39 22.66 2.86
CA THR A 99 3.21 22.67 1.64
C THR A 99 2.72 21.70 0.57
N LEU A 100 1.72 20.87 0.88
CA LEU A 100 1.15 19.89 -0.03
C LEU A 100 0.32 20.59 -1.11
N SER A 101 0.57 20.26 -2.38
CA SER A 101 -0.25 20.73 -3.50
C SER A 101 -1.27 19.67 -3.95
N GLN A 102 -2.23 20.09 -4.76
CA GLN A 102 -3.22 19.18 -5.38
C GLN A 102 -2.53 18.06 -6.16
N GLU A 103 -1.52 18.38 -6.97
CA GLU A 103 -0.83 17.39 -7.78
C GLU A 103 0.01 16.41 -6.94
N GLU A 104 0.48 16.84 -5.77
CA GLU A 104 1.15 15.94 -4.82
C GLU A 104 0.14 15.03 -4.09
N TRP A 105 -1.06 15.54 -3.79
CA TRP A 105 -2.17 14.76 -3.22
C TRP A 105 -2.61 13.64 -4.17
N GLU A 106 -2.89 13.97 -5.43
CA GLU A 106 -3.25 13.00 -6.47
C GLU A 106 -2.16 11.93 -6.64
N ALA A 107 -0.88 12.36 -6.67
CA ALA A 107 0.24 11.44 -6.78
C ALA A 107 0.35 10.48 -5.57
N VAL A 108 0.05 10.95 -4.36
CA VAL A 108 0.03 10.10 -3.17
C VAL A 108 -1.05 9.01 -3.28
N LEU A 109 -2.25 9.37 -3.71
CA LEU A 109 -3.35 8.41 -3.86
C LEU A 109 -3.09 7.42 -4.99
N LEU A 110 -2.65 7.89 -6.16
CA LEU A 110 -2.29 7.05 -7.29
C LEU A 110 -1.18 6.06 -6.94
N VAL A 111 -0.08 6.51 -6.33
CA VAL A 111 1.02 5.63 -5.93
C VAL A 111 0.57 4.66 -4.82
N SER A 112 -0.29 5.09 -3.90
CA SER A 112 -0.85 4.19 -2.87
C SER A 112 -1.67 3.06 -3.49
N LYS A 113 -2.52 3.37 -4.48
CA LYS A 113 -3.24 2.37 -5.28
C LYS A 113 -2.26 1.40 -5.95
N LEU A 114 -1.24 1.91 -6.64
CA LEU A 114 -0.26 1.09 -7.34
C LEU A 114 0.53 0.19 -6.38
N ILE A 115 0.84 0.66 -5.17
CA ILE A 115 1.46 -0.15 -4.11
C ILE A 115 0.54 -1.30 -3.74
N PHE A 116 -0.75 -1.07 -3.48
CA PHE A 116 -1.68 -2.16 -3.17
C PHE A 116 -1.83 -3.14 -4.33
N MET A 117 -1.97 -2.67 -5.56
CA MET A 117 -1.98 -3.54 -6.75
C MET A 117 -0.69 -4.37 -6.86
N GLY A 118 0.46 -3.78 -6.52
CA GLY A 118 1.74 -4.47 -6.46
C GLY A 118 1.79 -5.56 -5.39
N LEU A 119 1.13 -5.35 -4.25
CA LEU A 119 1.11 -6.27 -3.11
C LEU A 119 0.08 -7.40 -3.26
N GLN A 120 -1.00 -7.19 -4.00
CA GLN A 120 -2.01 -8.22 -4.31
C GLN A 120 -1.38 -9.46 -4.95
N SER A 121 -1.87 -10.65 -4.58
CA SER A 121 -1.41 -11.88 -5.21
C SER A 121 -1.86 -11.94 -6.66
N GLU A 122 -1.04 -12.53 -7.52
CA GLU A 122 -1.50 -12.89 -8.85
C GLU A 122 -2.46 -14.08 -8.76
N PRO A 123 -3.38 -14.27 -9.73
CA PRO A 123 -4.27 -15.42 -9.75
C PRO A 123 -3.48 -16.74 -9.77
N GLU A 124 -3.72 -17.60 -8.78
CA GLU A 124 -3.11 -18.93 -8.63
C GLU A 124 -4.18 -20.03 -8.61
N PRO A 125 -3.98 -21.18 -9.28
CA PRO A 125 -4.96 -22.25 -9.31
C PRO A 125 -5.22 -22.78 -7.91
N VAL A 126 -6.50 -22.96 -7.58
CA VAL A 126 -6.93 -23.59 -6.33
C VAL A 126 -6.51 -25.06 -6.37
N ARG A 127 -5.74 -25.50 -5.37
CA ARG A 127 -5.16 -26.85 -5.36
C ARG A 127 -6.19 -27.97 -5.10
N ASP A 128 -7.40 -27.62 -4.66
CA ASP A 128 -8.49 -28.56 -4.38
C ASP A 128 -9.69 -28.33 -5.31
N ASP A 129 -9.69 -29.03 -6.45
CA ASP A 129 -10.82 -29.90 -6.79
C ASP A 129 -10.39 -30.86 -7.91
N ALA A 130 -10.22 -32.14 -7.53
CA ALA A 130 -10.02 -33.23 -8.47
C ALA A 130 -11.31 -33.44 -9.27
N GLY A 131 -11.53 -32.66 -10.33
CA GLY A 131 -12.71 -32.87 -11.18
C GLY A 131 -12.96 -31.91 -12.33
N GLN A 132 -12.39 -30.70 -12.34
CA GLN A 132 -12.67 -29.74 -13.42
C GLN A 132 -11.41 -29.47 -14.25
N GLN A 133 -11.41 -30.00 -15.47
CA GLN A 133 -10.42 -29.66 -16.48
C GLN A 133 -10.45 -28.14 -16.75
N PRO A 134 -9.33 -27.42 -16.67
CA PRO A 134 -9.34 -25.97 -16.80
C PRO A 134 -9.66 -25.53 -18.22
N GLN A 135 -10.30 -24.36 -18.32
CA GLN A 135 -10.55 -23.63 -19.55
C GLN A 135 -9.26 -23.41 -20.37
N VAL A 136 -9.46 -23.29 -21.68
CA VAL A 136 -8.48 -23.31 -22.79
C VAL A 136 -7.54 -22.10 -22.83
N THR A 137 -7.66 -21.13 -21.91
CA THR A 137 -6.84 -19.91 -21.92
C THR A 137 -5.48 -20.13 -21.24
N PRO A 138 -4.35 -19.93 -21.96
CA PRO A 138 -3.03 -20.01 -21.35
C PRO A 138 -2.89 -18.92 -20.29
N ARG A 139 -2.48 -19.33 -19.08
CA ARG A 139 -2.26 -18.43 -17.95
C ARG A 139 -1.15 -17.42 -18.27
N PRO A 140 -1.32 -16.13 -17.97
CA PRO A 140 -0.22 -15.17 -18.08
C PRO A 140 0.92 -15.51 -17.10
N PRO A 141 2.19 -15.37 -17.50
CA PRO A 141 3.31 -15.57 -16.59
C PRO A 141 3.29 -14.50 -15.49
N ARG A 142 3.84 -14.86 -14.33
CA ARG A 142 4.00 -13.92 -13.22
C ARG A 142 4.79 -12.68 -13.65
N SER A 143 4.36 -11.53 -13.16
CA SER A 143 4.96 -10.25 -13.48
C SER A 143 6.27 -10.08 -12.73
N VAL A 144 7.38 -10.30 -13.44
CA VAL A 144 8.74 -9.94 -12.95
C VAL A 144 8.81 -8.45 -12.57
N ALA A 145 8.03 -7.60 -13.24
CA ALA A 145 7.95 -6.18 -12.93
C ALA A 145 7.30 -5.92 -11.55
N ARG A 146 6.24 -6.66 -11.22
CA ARG A 146 5.58 -6.62 -9.90
C ARG A 146 6.54 -7.03 -8.79
N GLU A 147 7.26 -8.14 -8.98
CA GLU A 147 8.25 -8.63 -7.99
C GLU A 147 9.35 -7.60 -7.75
N ARG A 148 9.91 -7.01 -8.82
CA ARG A 148 10.92 -5.96 -8.73
C ARG A 148 10.40 -4.70 -8.05
N PHE A 149 9.13 -4.35 -8.27
CA PHE A 149 8.50 -3.23 -7.60
C PHE A 149 8.36 -3.46 -6.09
N CYS A 150 7.89 -4.65 -5.68
CA CYS A 150 7.84 -5.03 -4.26
C CYS A 150 9.23 -5.05 -3.61
N GLN A 151 10.25 -5.54 -4.32
CA GLN A 151 11.64 -5.52 -3.85
C GLN A 151 12.16 -4.09 -3.67
N ALA A 152 11.85 -3.18 -4.60
CA ALA A 152 12.25 -1.78 -4.48
C ALA A 152 11.55 -1.08 -3.30
N LEU A 153 10.30 -1.40 -3.00
CA LEU A 153 9.60 -0.93 -1.81
C LEU A 153 10.26 -1.46 -0.52
N ALA A 154 10.54 -2.76 -0.45
CA ALA A 154 11.19 -3.37 0.71
C ALA A 154 12.59 -2.78 0.97
N ALA A 155 13.34 -2.51 -0.10
CA ALA A 155 14.69 -1.95 -0.04
C ALA A 155 14.76 -0.61 0.70
N ILE A 156 13.69 0.21 0.70
CA ILE A 156 13.62 1.46 1.47
C ILE A 156 13.94 1.18 2.95
N SER A 157 13.32 0.14 3.51
CA SER A 157 13.50 -0.22 4.93
C SER A 157 14.67 -1.18 5.19
N GLU A 158 15.07 -1.97 4.20
CA GLU A 158 16.02 -3.08 4.37
C GLU A 158 17.44 -2.76 3.92
N ARG A 159 17.63 -1.68 3.15
CA ARG A 159 18.91 -1.27 2.59
C ARG A 159 19.29 0.14 3.02
N PRO A 160 19.47 0.39 4.34
CA PRO A 160 19.93 1.69 4.83
C PRO A 160 21.36 2.02 4.39
N ASP A 161 22.08 1.04 3.83
CA ASP A 161 23.40 1.21 3.22
C ASP A 161 23.37 1.93 1.86
N LEU A 162 22.22 1.90 1.16
CA LEU A 162 22.10 2.53 -0.15
C LEU A 162 21.84 4.03 -0.03
N HIS A 163 22.43 4.80 -0.96
CA HIS A 163 22.19 6.23 -1.03
C HIS A 163 20.73 6.51 -1.45
N GLN A 164 20.14 7.57 -0.92
CA GLN A 164 18.73 7.90 -1.14
C GLN A 164 18.38 8.12 -2.63
N ASP A 165 19.31 8.65 -3.41
CA ASP A 165 19.13 8.85 -4.86
C ASP A 165 19.09 7.52 -5.61
N GLU A 166 19.85 6.53 -5.15
CA GLU A 166 19.86 5.18 -5.71
C GLU A 166 18.53 4.47 -5.39
N LEU A 167 18.08 4.53 -4.13
CA LEU A 167 16.77 3.99 -3.73
C LEU A 167 15.63 4.67 -4.52
N THR A 168 15.70 5.99 -4.70
CA THR A 168 14.73 6.75 -5.50
C THR A 168 14.70 6.29 -6.96
N ALA A 169 15.87 6.17 -7.59
CA ALA A 169 15.96 5.75 -8.99
C ALA A 169 15.46 4.32 -9.20
N GLN A 170 15.82 3.40 -8.30
CA GLN A 170 15.34 2.02 -8.32
C GLN A 170 13.82 1.94 -8.16
N LEU A 171 13.26 2.67 -7.18
CA LEU A 171 11.82 2.70 -6.94
C LEU A 171 11.05 3.24 -8.14
N ARG A 172 11.45 4.39 -8.69
CA ARG A 172 10.77 5.00 -9.85
C ARG A 172 10.81 4.09 -11.07
N THR A 173 11.97 3.48 -11.33
CA THR A 173 12.14 2.55 -12.46
C THR A 173 11.27 1.31 -12.28
N ALA A 174 11.25 0.72 -11.08
CA ALA A 174 10.46 -0.46 -10.80
C ALA A 174 8.95 -0.17 -10.86
N LEU A 175 8.51 0.97 -10.34
CA LEU A 175 7.13 1.44 -10.43
C LEU A 175 6.68 1.58 -11.89
N LEU A 176 7.46 2.25 -12.75
CA LEU A 176 7.08 2.46 -14.15
C LEU A 176 7.10 1.16 -14.96
N ASN A 177 8.04 0.25 -14.68
CA ASN A 177 8.05 -1.07 -15.29
C ASN A 177 6.81 -1.90 -14.91
N PHE A 178 6.30 -1.72 -13.69
CA PHE A 178 5.11 -2.41 -13.20
C PHE A 178 3.80 -1.76 -13.70
N ALA A 179 3.65 -0.46 -13.51
CA ALA A 179 2.41 0.28 -13.77
C ALA A 179 2.25 0.69 -15.25
N SER A 180 3.26 0.45 -16.09
CA SER A 180 3.39 0.99 -17.45
C SER A 180 3.63 2.51 -17.49
N GLU A 181 4.27 2.93 -18.58
CA GLU A 181 4.72 4.30 -18.84
C GLU A 181 3.62 5.26 -19.32
N THR A 182 2.42 5.21 -18.72
CA THR A 182 1.35 6.18 -18.99
C THR A 182 1.76 7.59 -18.52
N PRO A 183 1.16 8.66 -19.06
CA PRO A 183 1.45 10.03 -18.62
C PRO A 183 1.30 10.21 -17.10
N ASP A 184 0.18 9.76 -16.54
CA ASP A 184 -0.13 9.91 -15.11
C ASP A 184 0.90 9.18 -14.23
N ASN A 185 1.30 7.96 -14.62
CA ASN A 185 2.30 7.19 -13.89
C ASN A 185 3.69 7.84 -13.95
N LYS A 186 4.06 8.41 -15.10
CA LYS A 186 5.32 9.17 -15.25
C LYS A 186 5.34 10.40 -14.35
N ASP A 187 4.23 11.12 -14.34
CA ASP A 187 4.06 12.33 -13.55
C ASP A 187 4.09 12.02 -12.04
N ALA A 188 3.40 10.96 -11.61
CA ALA A 188 3.44 10.49 -10.23
C ALA A 188 4.83 9.98 -9.84
N ALA A 189 5.50 9.20 -10.70
CA ALA A 189 6.86 8.71 -10.44
C ALA A 189 7.87 9.87 -10.24
N GLN A 190 7.73 10.99 -10.95
CA GLN A 190 8.59 12.15 -10.74
C GLN A 190 8.33 12.87 -9.39
N ARG A 191 7.14 12.71 -8.83
CA ARG A 191 6.72 13.30 -7.55
C ARG A 191 7.11 12.48 -6.34
N ILE A 192 7.60 11.25 -6.49
CA ILE A 192 8.05 10.42 -5.36
C ILE A 192 9.57 10.44 -5.21
N ALA A 193 10.06 10.38 -3.99
CA ALA A 193 11.48 10.22 -3.67
C ALA A 193 11.64 9.40 -2.39
N VAL A 194 12.75 8.70 -2.24
CA VAL A 194 13.18 8.16 -0.96
C VAL A 194 14.07 9.21 -0.31
N LEU A 195 13.69 9.72 0.85
CA LEU A 195 14.41 10.80 1.53
C LEU A 195 14.68 10.44 3.00
N HIS A 196 15.76 10.99 3.53
CA HIS A 196 15.98 11.08 4.97
C HIS A 196 15.34 12.40 5.44
N THR A 197 14.25 12.32 6.20
CA THR A 197 13.48 13.52 6.59
C THR A 197 13.92 14.02 7.96
N GLY A 198 14.33 15.28 8.08
CA GLY A 198 14.74 15.89 9.36
C GLY A 198 16.20 15.62 9.77
N GLU A 199 16.56 15.96 11.01
CA GLU A 199 17.92 15.88 11.59
C GLU A 199 18.69 14.58 11.26
N PRO A 200 20.04 14.56 11.36
CA PRO A 200 20.96 13.62 10.68
C PRO A 200 20.84 12.11 10.99
N ARG A 201 19.74 11.65 11.57
CA ARG A 201 19.52 10.28 12.07
C ARG A 201 18.16 9.68 11.72
N GLN A 202 17.31 10.35 10.95
CA GLN A 202 16.04 9.73 10.54
C GLN A 202 16.24 8.79 9.37
N ALA A 203 15.66 7.61 9.50
CA ALA A 203 15.77 6.52 8.55
C ALA A 203 15.02 6.84 7.23
N PRO A 204 15.41 6.22 6.10
CA PRO A 204 14.82 6.51 4.80
C PRO A 204 13.30 6.21 4.75
N ARG A 205 12.56 7.10 4.07
CA ARG A 205 11.11 7.03 3.91
C ARG A 205 10.68 7.36 2.48
N LEU A 206 9.55 6.81 2.06
CA LEU A 206 8.87 7.24 0.84
C LEU A 206 8.26 8.63 1.07
N CYS A 207 8.69 9.61 0.28
CA CYS A 207 8.34 11.01 0.43
C CYS A 207 7.94 11.62 -0.91
N LEU A 208 7.24 12.76 -0.82
CA LEU A 208 7.04 13.65 -1.95
C LEU A 208 8.35 14.38 -2.28
N SER A 209 8.76 14.36 -3.55
CA SER A 209 10.07 14.83 -3.99
C SER A 209 10.25 16.33 -3.83
N ARG A 210 9.17 17.11 -3.95
CA ARG A 210 9.20 18.57 -3.84
C ARG A 210 8.98 19.04 -2.40
N SER A 211 7.90 18.62 -1.75
CA SER A 211 7.59 19.07 -0.39
C SER A 211 8.39 18.35 0.70
N GLY A 212 8.98 17.19 0.40
CA GLY A 212 9.69 16.36 1.37
C GLY A 212 8.78 15.68 2.39
N LEU A 213 7.46 15.77 2.23
CA LEU A 213 6.48 15.18 3.13
C LEU A 213 6.47 13.66 2.96
N ALA A 214 6.49 12.93 4.08
CA ALA A 214 6.37 11.48 4.08
C ALA A 214 4.97 11.05 3.62
N PHE A 215 4.89 10.03 2.78
CA PHE A 215 3.66 9.50 2.22
C PHE A 215 2.67 9.05 3.31
N ALA A 216 3.16 8.26 4.28
CA ALA A 216 2.34 7.79 5.39
C ALA A 216 1.73 8.95 6.18
N LYS A 217 2.50 10.04 6.41
CA LYS A 217 2.00 11.23 7.11
C LYS A 217 0.88 11.91 6.32
N VAL A 218 1.07 12.12 5.02
CA VAL A 218 0.06 12.76 4.17
C VAL A 218 -1.24 11.97 4.21
N VAL A 219 -1.18 10.65 3.96
CA VAL A 219 -2.37 9.80 3.96
C VAL A 219 -3.05 9.79 5.32
N LEU A 220 -2.29 9.57 6.41
CA LEU A 220 -2.87 9.53 7.76
C LEU A 220 -3.48 10.87 8.19
N SER A 221 -3.00 12.00 7.67
CA SER A 221 -3.63 13.30 7.93
C SER A 221 -5.04 13.45 7.31
N ALA A 222 -5.40 12.59 6.35
CA ALA A 222 -6.75 12.51 5.80
C ALA A 222 -7.73 11.73 6.70
N GLY A 223 -7.25 11.14 7.81
CA GLY A 223 -8.11 10.45 8.78
C GLY A 223 -9.18 11.38 9.34
N GLY A 224 -10.45 10.99 9.20
CA GLY A 224 -11.60 11.80 9.60
C GLY A 224 -12.04 12.84 8.56
N CYS A 225 -11.39 12.94 7.40
CA CYS A 225 -11.93 13.71 6.28
C CYS A 225 -13.19 13.04 5.71
N PRO A 226 -14.16 13.82 5.21
CA PRO A 226 -15.35 13.26 4.58
C PRO A 226 -14.97 12.41 3.37
N VAL A 227 -15.80 11.41 3.08
CA VAL A 227 -15.66 10.60 1.86
C VAL A 227 -15.75 11.52 0.64
N PRO A 228 -14.79 11.48 -0.30
CA PRO A 228 -14.86 12.28 -1.52
C PRO A 228 -16.10 11.96 -2.36
N SER A 229 -16.69 12.96 -3.03
CA SER A 229 -17.89 12.75 -3.85
C SER A 229 -17.66 11.76 -5.00
N CYS A 230 -16.50 11.81 -5.66
CA CYS A 230 -16.13 10.87 -6.70
C CYS A 230 -16.08 9.41 -6.21
N VAL A 231 -15.74 9.18 -4.94
CA VAL A 231 -15.77 7.86 -4.32
C VAL A 231 -17.21 7.43 -4.02
N LEU A 232 -18.05 8.35 -3.52
CA LEU A 232 -19.47 8.09 -3.26
C LEU A 232 -20.30 7.88 -4.54
N GLU A 233 -19.87 8.44 -5.67
CA GLU A 233 -20.52 8.20 -6.97
C GLU A 233 -20.38 6.74 -7.41
N GLU A 234 -19.23 6.12 -7.16
CA GLU A 234 -19.01 4.70 -7.46
C GLU A 234 -19.49 3.78 -6.32
N PHE A 235 -19.23 4.16 -5.06
CA PHE A 235 -19.53 3.38 -3.88
C PHE A 235 -20.50 4.16 -2.97
N PRO A 236 -21.79 4.28 -3.35
CA PRO A 236 -22.77 5.11 -2.65
C PRO A 236 -23.08 4.63 -1.22
N ASP A 237 -22.83 3.35 -0.95
CA ASP A 237 -23.05 2.73 0.36
C ASP A 237 -21.80 2.81 1.27
N LEU A 238 -20.67 3.33 0.78
CA LEU A 238 -19.43 3.43 1.54
C LEU A 238 -19.61 4.37 2.73
N THR A 239 -19.41 3.83 3.93
CA THR A 239 -19.55 4.59 5.17
C THR A 239 -18.29 5.40 5.50
N GLN A 240 -18.45 6.40 6.37
CA GLN A 240 -17.34 7.20 6.87
C GLN A 240 -16.30 6.36 7.63
N ASP A 241 -16.73 5.34 8.38
CA ASP A 241 -15.82 4.47 9.13
C ASP A 241 -15.01 3.56 8.19
N GLU A 242 -15.63 3.05 7.11
CA GLU A 242 -14.92 2.29 6.07
C GLU A 242 -13.93 3.16 5.29
N TRP A 243 -14.29 4.40 4.95
CA TRP A 243 -13.36 5.34 4.36
C TRP A 243 -12.16 5.63 5.29
N ASN A 244 -12.43 5.87 6.58
CA ASN A 244 -11.37 6.01 7.58
C ASN A 244 -10.50 4.75 7.65
N ALA A 245 -11.09 3.56 7.52
CA ALA A 245 -10.36 2.30 7.47
C ALA A 245 -9.44 2.21 6.25
N VAL A 246 -9.92 2.58 5.06
CA VAL A 246 -9.09 2.65 3.83
C VAL A 246 -7.91 3.58 4.04
N ILE A 247 -8.14 4.79 4.57
CA ILE A 247 -7.07 5.76 4.85
C ILE A 247 -6.07 5.23 5.87
N HIS A 248 -6.55 4.64 6.98
CA HIS A 248 -5.69 4.08 8.02
C HIS A 248 -4.84 2.93 7.49
N VAL A 249 -5.44 1.96 6.79
CA VAL A 249 -4.69 0.82 6.23
C VAL A 249 -3.71 1.25 5.16
N THR A 250 -4.07 2.24 4.34
CA THR A 250 -3.15 2.84 3.35
C THR A 250 -1.95 3.47 4.05
N GLY A 251 -2.19 4.32 5.04
CA GLY A 251 -1.12 4.96 5.81
C GLY A 251 -0.23 3.97 6.55
N LEU A 252 -0.80 2.93 7.18
CA LEU A 252 -0.05 1.89 7.89
C LEU A 252 0.75 1.00 6.94
N THR A 253 0.22 0.71 5.76
CA THR A 253 0.94 -0.02 4.71
C THR A 253 2.16 0.77 4.26
N LEU A 254 1.99 2.07 3.98
CA LEU A 254 3.12 2.95 3.64
C LEU A 254 4.15 3.00 4.77
N LEU A 255 3.68 3.12 6.02
CA LEU A 255 4.53 3.14 7.21
C LEU A 255 5.34 1.84 7.40
N ALA A 256 4.81 0.69 6.97
CA ALA A 256 5.48 -0.60 7.06
C ALA A 256 6.72 -0.70 6.14
N PHE A 257 6.72 0.04 5.03
CA PHE A 257 7.86 0.12 4.09
C PHE A 257 8.86 1.23 4.44
N GLU A 258 8.56 2.07 5.42
CA GLU A 258 9.53 3.03 5.94
C GLU A 258 10.55 2.34 6.85
N ALA A 259 11.80 2.82 6.83
CA ALA A 259 12.78 2.35 7.77
C ALA A 259 12.44 2.77 9.22
N GLU A 260 12.76 1.90 10.17
CA GLU A 260 12.63 2.18 11.60
C GLU A 260 13.52 3.35 11.99
N PRO A 261 13.05 4.33 12.79
CA PRO A 261 13.94 5.30 13.39
C PRO A 261 14.98 4.58 14.26
N ALA A 262 16.24 5.03 14.20
CA ALA A 262 17.27 4.48 15.07
C ALA A 262 16.82 4.66 16.54
N ARG A 263 16.64 3.55 17.27
CA ARG A 263 16.37 3.61 18.70
C ARG A 263 17.57 4.29 19.36
N GLU A 264 17.32 5.36 20.11
CA GLU A 264 18.35 5.91 20.99
C GLU A 264 18.75 4.82 21.97
N VAL A 265 19.96 4.27 21.79
CA VAL A 265 20.59 3.45 22.81
C VAL A 265 21.04 4.42 23.88
N GLY A 266 20.20 4.61 24.90
CA GLY A 266 20.54 5.30 26.13
C GLY A 266 21.49 4.48 27.00
#